data_AF-A0A7C9CJV7-F1
#
_entry.id   AF-A0A7C9CJV7-F1
#
_cell.length_a   1.000
_cell.length_b   1.000
_cell.length_c   1.000
_cell.angle_alpha   90.00
_cell.angle_beta   90.00
_cell.angle_gamma   90.00
#
_symmetry.space_group_name_H-M   'P 1'
#
loop_
_entity.id
_entity.type
_entity.pdbx_description
1 polymer ?
#
loop_
_entity_poly.entity_id
_entity_poly.type
_entity_poly.pdbx_seq_one_letter_code
_entity_poly.pdbx_strand_id
1 'polypeptide(L)'
;IQQCIDSDTVVATALMTMYIKCGEIEEAKQIFGSLKETDLVAWSALIAAYVQSGFPQEALSLFREMVYGKLKPSSITLLSVFPACTELALWKLGKSIHCYSLKVGTGLEVAIGNSLISMYAKCGLFTQALAVFLNMPSRNVVSWNALINGYADNGDAFHALEVFRELLSSG
;
A
#
# COMPACT_ATOMS: atom_id res chain seq x y z
N ILE A 1 -5.44 29.92 -0.62
CA ILE A 1 -5.27 29.20 0.66
C ILE A 1 -4.91 27.74 0.40
N GLN A 2 -5.73 26.98 -0.35
CA GLN A 2 -5.43 25.58 -0.73
C GLN A 2 -4.03 25.37 -1.36
N GLN A 3 -3.66 26.13 -2.38
CA GLN A 3 -2.34 26.03 -3.05
C GLN A 3 -1.12 26.31 -2.14
N CYS A 4 -1.30 27.11 -1.09
CA CYS A 4 -0.21 27.46 -0.17
C CYS A 4 0.06 26.30 0.81
N ILE A 5 -1.02 25.65 1.27
CA ILE A 5 -0.98 24.48 2.17
C ILE A 5 -0.38 23.27 1.44
N ASP A 6 -0.71 23.09 0.16
CA ASP A 6 -0.13 22.02 -0.66
C ASP A 6 1.39 22.20 -0.84
N SER A 7 1.87 23.45 -0.99
CA SER A 7 3.31 23.75 -1.13
C SER A 7 4.10 23.40 0.14
N ASP A 8 3.63 23.82 1.32
CA ASP A 8 4.32 23.54 2.58
C ASP A 8 4.38 22.03 2.87
N THR A 9 3.30 21.31 2.55
CA THR A 9 3.23 19.85 2.73
C THR A 9 4.17 19.11 1.77
N VAL A 10 4.26 19.56 0.50
CA VAL A 10 5.18 18.97 -0.49
C VAL A 10 6.63 19.21 -0.11
N VAL A 11 6.98 20.44 0.32
CA VAL A 11 8.34 20.78 0.76
C VAL A 11 8.71 20.00 2.01
N ALA A 12 7.81 19.91 2.99
CA ALA A 12 8.02 19.10 4.18
C ALA A 12 8.19 17.63 3.83
N THR A 13 7.39 17.08 2.92
CA THR A 13 7.50 15.67 2.48
C THR A 13 8.85 15.39 1.81
N ALA A 14 9.33 16.31 0.96
CA ALA A 14 10.63 16.19 0.33
C ALA A 14 11.78 16.25 1.36
N LEU A 15 11.72 17.18 2.32
CA LEU A 15 12.70 17.29 3.39
C LEU A 15 12.69 16.05 4.30
N MET A 16 11.50 15.60 4.72
CA MET A 16 11.34 14.36 5.50
C MET A 16 11.95 13.16 4.76
N THR A 17 11.67 13.03 3.45
CA THR A 17 12.24 11.95 2.63
C THR A 17 13.77 12.02 2.57
N MET A 18 14.34 13.23 2.45
CA MET A 18 15.79 13.43 2.48
C MET A 18 16.39 12.98 3.82
N TYR A 19 15.84 13.45 4.94
CA TYR A 19 16.31 13.08 6.28
C TYR A 19 16.18 11.57 6.53
N ILE A 20 15.05 10.95 6.15
CA ILE A 20 14.85 9.49 6.24
C ILE A 20 15.94 8.74 5.45
N LYS A 21 16.22 9.17 4.21
CA LYS A 21 17.28 8.56 3.38
C LYS A 21 18.69 8.75 3.92
N CYS A 22 18.90 9.78 4.73
CA CYS A 22 20.16 10.01 5.43
C CYS A 22 20.26 9.26 6.77
N GLY A 23 19.21 8.54 7.20
CA GLY A 23 19.16 7.85 8.49
C GLY A 23 18.75 8.75 9.68
N GLU A 24 18.45 10.02 9.41
CA GLU A 24 18.10 11.05 10.39
C GLU A 24 16.57 11.05 10.60
N ILE A 25 16.07 9.96 11.18
CA ILE A 25 14.62 9.69 11.33
C ILE A 25 13.96 10.69 12.28
N GLU A 26 14.68 11.14 13.30
CA GLU A 26 14.14 11.98 14.36
C GLU A 26 13.92 13.42 13.86
N GLU A 27 14.79 13.90 12.98
CA GLU A 27 14.68 15.15 12.24
C GLU A 27 13.46 15.13 11.32
N ALA A 28 13.23 14.01 10.62
CA ALA A 28 12.03 13.83 9.80
C ALA A 28 10.75 13.89 10.65
N LYS A 29 10.73 13.29 11.84
CA LYS A 29 9.60 13.39 12.78
C LYS A 29 9.41 14.80 13.34
N GLN A 30 10.50 15.54 13.61
CA GLN A 30 10.40 16.94 14.05
C GLN A 30 9.76 17.82 12.97
N ILE A 31 10.14 17.62 11.71
CA ILE A 31 9.53 18.33 10.58
C ILE A 31 8.05 17.97 10.49
N PHE A 32 7.69 16.69 10.63
CA PHE A 32 6.30 16.26 10.66
C PHE A 32 5.51 16.93 11.80
N GLY A 33 6.05 16.97 13.02
CA GLY A 33 5.42 17.62 14.16
C GLY A 33 5.29 19.13 14.04
N SER A 34 6.06 19.77 13.16
CA SER A 34 5.97 21.20 12.86
C SER A 34 4.85 21.55 11.87
N LEU A 35 4.24 20.56 11.20
CA LEU A 35 3.12 20.76 10.30
C LEU A 35 1.89 21.17 11.11
N LYS A 36 1.43 22.41 10.87
CA LYS A 36 0.42 23.12 11.67
C LYS A 36 -0.94 22.42 11.71
N GLU A 37 -1.18 21.49 10.78
CA GLU A 37 -2.27 20.53 10.77
C GLU A 37 -1.73 19.23 10.17
N THR A 38 -1.41 18.21 10.99
CA THR A 38 -1.09 16.88 10.48
C THR A 38 -2.40 16.21 10.02
N ASP A 39 -2.87 16.58 8.85
CA ASP A 39 -4.08 16.03 8.26
C ASP A 39 -3.84 14.61 7.70
N LEU A 40 -4.91 14.00 7.20
CA LEU A 40 -4.88 12.67 6.59
C LEU A 40 -3.88 12.56 5.43
N VAL A 41 -3.65 13.66 4.71
CA VAL A 41 -2.76 13.71 3.54
C VAL A 41 -1.31 13.66 4.00
N ALA A 42 -0.93 14.46 5.00
CA ALA A 42 0.42 14.46 5.56
C ALA A 42 0.82 13.08 6.13
N TRP A 43 -0.07 12.43 6.88
CA TRP A 43 0.17 11.07 7.39
C TRP A 43 0.37 10.05 6.26
N SER A 44 -0.48 10.11 5.23
CA SER A 44 -0.41 9.19 4.09
C SER A 44 0.90 9.38 3.30
N ALA A 45 1.30 10.64 3.09
CA ALA A 45 2.55 11.00 2.42
C ALA A 45 3.78 10.53 3.22
N LEU A 46 3.76 10.74 4.54
CA LEU A 46 4.85 10.30 5.40
C LEU A 46 5.01 8.78 5.37
N ILE A 47 3.93 8.03 5.57
CA ILE A 47 3.95 6.56 5.51
C ILE A 47 4.50 6.09 4.16
N ALA A 48 4.03 6.67 3.05
CA ALA A 48 4.54 6.34 1.72
C ALA A 48 6.04 6.62 1.58
N ALA A 49 6.52 7.76 2.09
CA ALA A 49 7.94 8.14 2.04
C ALA A 49 8.84 7.15 2.79
N TYR A 50 8.42 6.67 3.98
CA TYR A 50 9.16 5.65 4.73
C TYR A 50 9.22 4.32 3.98
N VAL A 51 8.11 3.84 3.43
CA VAL A 51 8.08 2.60 2.63
C VAL A 51 8.99 2.72 1.41
N GLN A 52 8.88 3.82 0.66
CA GLN A 52 9.71 4.04 -0.54
C GLN A 52 11.19 4.24 -0.23
N SER A 53 11.53 4.59 1.01
CA SER A 53 12.91 4.79 1.46
C SER A 53 13.51 3.53 2.12
N GLY A 54 12.79 2.40 2.15
CA GLY A 54 13.30 1.13 2.68
C GLY A 54 13.14 0.98 4.21
N PHE A 55 12.21 1.72 4.81
CA PHE A 55 11.92 1.67 6.25
C PHE A 55 10.48 1.19 6.51
N PRO A 56 10.14 -0.06 6.14
CA PRO A 56 8.77 -0.56 6.22
C PRO A 56 8.28 -0.75 7.67
N GLN A 57 9.17 -1.01 8.64
CA GLN A 57 8.78 -1.18 10.04
C GLN A 57 8.32 0.15 10.64
N GLU A 58 9.07 1.22 10.38
CA GLU A 58 8.78 2.58 10.80
C GLU A 58 7.49 3.08 10.14
N ALA A 59 7.31 2.80 8.84
CA ALA A 59 6.06 3.11 8.14
C ALA A 59 4.84 2.45 8.79
N LEU A 60 4.94 1.17 9.18
CA LEU A 60 3.87 0.46 9.87
C LEU A 60 3.66 0.95 11.32
N SER A 61 4.72 1.44 11.98
CA SER A 61 4.60 2.10 13.28
C SER A 61 3.79 3.40 13.17
N LEU A 62 4.08 4.22 12.16
CA LEU A 62 3.33 5.45 11.87
C LEU A 62 1.87 5.14 11.49
N PHE A 63 1.64 4.10 10.68
CA PHE A 63 0.29 3.64 10.38
C PHE A 63 -0.49 3.25 11.65
N ARG A 64 0.15 2.56 12.60
CA ARG A 64 -0.48 2.23 13.88
C ARG A 64 -0.80 3.48 14.69
N GLU A 65 0.13 4.42 14.77
CA GLU A 65 -0.06 5.69 15.48
C GLU A 65 -1.24 6.49 14.91
N MET A 66 -1.32 6.59 13.58
CA MET A 66 -2.46 7.19 12.87
C MET A 66 -3.79 6.54 13.29
N VAL A 67 -3.85 5.21 13.30
CA VAL A 67 -5.06 4.45 13.69
C VAL A 67 -5.39 4.63 15.18
N TYR A 68 -4.39 4.61 16.07
CA TYR A 68 -4.57 4.88 17.51
C TYR A 68 -5.05 6.31 17.77
N GLY A 69 -4.58 7.27 16.98
CA GLY A 69 -5.06 8.65 16.94
C GLY A 69 -6.47 8.80 16.38
N LYS A 70 -7.16 7.70 16.06
CA LYS A 70 -8.53 7.66 15.50
C LYS A 70 -8.66 8.30 14.12
N LEU A 71 -7.56 8.55 13.43
CA LEU A 71 -7.58 8.92 12.02
C LEU A 71 -7.90 7.68 11.19
N LYS A 72 -8.75 7.84 10.19
CA LYS A 72 -9.17 6.74 9.30
C LYS A 72 -8.21 6.67 8.12
N PRO A 73 -7.48 5.56 7.90
CA PRO A 73 -6.68 5.35 6.70
C PRO A 73 -7.44 5.61 5.41
N SER A 74 -6.86 6.39 4.50
CA SER A 74 -7.38 6.61 3.15
C SER A 74 -6.92 5.48 2.21
N SER A 75 -7.48 5.39 1.00
CA SER A 75 -6.98 4.45 -0.02
C SER A 75 -5.49 4.63 -0.29
N ILE A 76 -4.98 5.87 -0.28
CA ILE A 76 -3.54 6.16 -0.42
C ILE A 76 -2.74 5.55 0.73
N THR A 77 -3.23 5.70 1.96
CA THR A 77 -2.60 5.08 3.14
C THR A 77 -2.54 3.56 2.99
N LEU A 78 -3.66 2.94 2.62
CA LEU A 78 -3.77 1.48 2.45
C LEU A 78 -2.82 0.95 1.36
N LEU A 79 -2.80 1.61 0.19
CA LEU A 79 -1.89 1.27 -0.91
C LEU A 79 -0.43 1.37 -0.49
N SER A 80 -0.09 2.34 0.37
CA SER A 80 1.28 2.54 0.86
C SER A 80 1.74 1.46 1.83
N VAL A 81 0.84 0.93 2.67
CA VAL A 81 1.20 -0.06 3.70
C VAL A 81 1.21 -1.52 3.21
N PHE A 82 0.54 -1.84 2.10
CA PHE A 82 0.56 -3.20 1.55
C PHE A 82 1.97 -3.68 1.13
N PRO A 83 2.80 -2.87 0.44
CA PRO A 83 4.20 -3.22 0.18
C PRO A 83 4.99 -3.49 1.46
N ALA A 84 4.84 -2.66 2.50
CA ALA A 84 5.50 -2.87 3.78
C ALA A 84 5.08 -4.18 4.46
N CYS A 85 3.79 -4.54 4.38
CA CYS A 85 3.31 -5.83 4.88
C CYS A 85 3.92 -7.01 4.10
N THR A 86 4.13 -6.83 2.80
CA THR A 86 4.70 -7.83 1.91
C THR A 86 6.17 -8.06 2.21
N GLU A 87 6.96 -6.97 2.27
CA GLU A 87 8.40 -7.00 2.53
C GLU A 87 8.73 -7.64 3.87
N LEU A 88 7.91 -7.38 4.88
CA LEU A 88 8.07 -7.91 6.24
C LEU A 88 7.35 -9.25 6.47
N ALA A 89 6.74 -9.83 5.43
CA ALA A 89 5.93 -11.06 5.50
C ALA A 89 4.82 -11.02 6.58
N LEU A 90 4.28 -9.83 6.87
CA LEU A 90 3.25 -9.58 7.89
C LEU A 90 1.83 -9.82 7.36
N TRP A 91 1.58 -11.01 6.82
CA TRP A 91 0.29 -11.35 6.19
C TRP A 91 -0.92 -11.22 7.12
N LYS A 92 -0.76 -11.42 8.44
CA LYS A 92 -1.83 -11.20 9.43
C LYS A 92 -2.28 -9.74 9.45
N LEU A 93 -1.31 -8.82 9.44
CA LEU A 93 -1.58 -7.39 9.38
C LEU A 93 -2.21 -7.02 8.03
N GLY A 94 -1.64 -7.51 6.93
CA GLY A 94 -2.22 -7.33 5.60
C GLY A 94 -3.68 -7.80 5.51
N LYS A 95 -4.02 -8.93 6.14
CA LYS A 95 -5.40 -9.43 6.24
C LYS A 95 -6.30 -8.52 7.09
N SER A 96 -5.82 -8.00 8.22
CA SER A 96 -6.57 -7.02 9.01
C SER A 96 -6.84 -5.73 8.23
N ILE A 97 -5.86 -5.25 7.46
CA ILE A 97 -5.98 -4.07 6.60
C ILE A 97 -6.97 -4.33 5.44
N HIS A 98 -6.95 -5.53 4.85
CA HIS A 98 -7.95 -5.95 3.86
C HIS A 98 -9.37 -5.96 4.45
N CYS A 99 -9.57 -6.54 5.64
CA CYS A 99 -10.88 -6.49 6.29
C CYS A 99 -11.33 -5.05 6.57
N TYR A 100 -10.39 -4.16 6.93
CA TYR A 100 -10.69 -2.74 7.08
C TYR A 100 -11.13 -2.10 5.76
N SER A 101 -10.42 -2.35 4.64
CA SER A 101 -10.77 -1.77 3.34
C SER A 101 -12.17 -2.20 2.87
N LEU A 102 -12.54 -3.46 3.10
CA LEU A 102 -13.91 -3.95 2.85
C LEU A 102 -14.94 -3.21 3.72
N LYS A 103 -14.65 -3.03 5.01
CA LYS A 103 -15.56 -2.36 5.96
C LYS A 103 -15.83 -0.89 5.59
N VAL A 104 -14.84 -0.19 5.04
CA VAL A 104 -14.97 1.23 4.65
C VAL A 104 -15.33 1.43 3.17
N GLY A 105 -15.53 0.34 2.42
CA GLY A 105 -15.98 0.39 1.02
C GLY A 105 -14.87 0.62 -0.02
N THR A 106 -13.61 0.79 0.40
CA THR A 106 -12.47 0.98 -0.52
C THR A 106 -11.92 -0.34 -1.06
N GLY A 107 -12.30 -1.49 -0.47
CA GLY A 107 -11.86 -2.82 -0.91
C GLY A 107 -12.30 -3.23 -2.32
N LEU A 108 -13.27 -2.51 -2.91
CA LEU A 108 -13.73 -2.73 -4.29
C LEU A 108 -12.98 -1.87 -5.32
N GLU A 109 -12.14 -0.94 -4.88
CA GLU A 109 -11.32 -0.13 -5.79
C GLU A 109 -10.28 -1.03 -6.49
N VAL A 110 -10.16 -0.89 -7.81
CA VAL A 110 -9.25 -1.71 -8.63
C VAL A 110 -7.81 -1.62 -8.13
N ALA A 111 -7.36 -0.42 -7.72
CA ALA A 111 -6.02 -0.22 -7.18
C ALA A 111 -5.79 -1.02 -5.89
N ILE A 112 -6.74 -0.98 -4.95
CA ILE A 112 -6.66 -1.74 -3.69
C ILE A 112 -6.68 -3.24 -3.97
N GLY A 113 -7.56 -3.71 -4.86
CA GLY A 113 -7.61 -5.11 -5.29
C GLY A 113 -6.27 -5.59 -5.87
N ASN A 114 -5.65 -4.80 -6.76
CA ASN A 114 -4.35 -5.12 -7.36
C ASN A 114 -3.24 -5.24 -6.30
N SER A 115 -3.17 -4.28 -5.36
CA SER A 115 -2.19 -4.33 -4.27
C SER A 115 -2.42 -5.52 -3.32
N LEU A 116 -3.68 -5.87 -3.05
CA LEU A 116 -4.03 -7.03 -2.23
C LEU A 116 -3.65 -8.36 -2.90
N ILE A 117 -3.90 -8.52 -4.20
CA ILE A 117 -3.47 -9.70 -4.96
C ILE A 117 -1.96 -9.89 -4.83
N SER A 118 -1.19 -8.82 -5.09
CA SER A 118 0.27 -8.87 -5.01
C SER A 118 0.76 -9.19 -3.58
N MET A 119 0.19 -8.54 -2.56
CA MET A 119 0.54 -8.76 -1.16
C MET A 119 0.28 -10.20 -0.74
N TYR A 120 -0.91 -10.75 -1.02
CA TYR A 120 -1.22 -12.13 -0.67
C TYR A 120 -0.35 -13.14 -1.41
N ALA A 121 -0.15 -12.95 -2.72
CA ALA A 121 0.65 -13.87 -3.53
C ALA A 121 2.11 -13.92 -3.05
N LYS A 122 2.72 -12.76 -2.78
CA LYS A 122 4.10 -12.66 -2.27
C LYS A 122 4.25 -13.11 -0.82
N CYS A 123 3.17 -13.11 -0.04
CA CYS A 123 3.14 -13.72 1.29
C CYS A 123 2.86 -15.24 1.29
N GLY A 124 2.81 -15.88 0.11
CA GLY A 124 2.51 -17.31 -0.02
C GLY A 124 1.04 -17.69 0.24
N LEU A 125 0.15 -16.70 0.29
CA LEU A 125 -1.29 -16.87 0.52
C LEU A 125 -2.06 -16.80 -0.80
N PHE A 126 -1.69 -17.67 -1.73
CA PHE A 126 -2.16 -17.59 -3.11
C PHE A 126 -3.67 -17.79 -3.25
N THR A 127 -4.28 -18.68 -2.45
CA THR A 127 -5.74 -18.85 -2.42
C THR A 127 -6.47 -17.54 -2.12
N GLN A 128 -5.91 -16.71 -1.22
CA GLN A 128 -6.47 -15.41 -0.88
C GLN A 128 -6.25 -14.40 -2.01
N ALA A 129 -5.10 -14.44 -2.69
CA ALA A 129 -4.84 -13.61 -3.87
C ALA A 129 -5.86 -13.90 -4.99
N LEU A 130 -6.10 -15.18 -5.30
CA LEU A 130 -7.09 -15.60 -6.27
C LEU A 130 -8.51 -15.21 -5.84
N ALA A 131 -8.84 -15.38 -4.56
CA ALA A 131 -10.14 -14.95 -4.03
C ALA A 131 -10.35 -13.44 -4.20
N VAL A 132 -9.35 -12.60 -3.93
CA VAL A 132 -9.45 -11.16 -4.20
C VAL A 132 -9.71 -10.91 -5.68
N PHE A 133 -8.90 -11.48 -6.57
CA PHE A 133 -9.05 -11.30 -8.02
C PHE A 133 -10.46 -11.68 -8.50
N LEU A 134 -10.97 -12.84 -8.09
CA LEU A 134 -12.29 -13.33 -8.50
C LEU A 134 -13.44 -12.45 -7.99
N ASN A 135 -13.30 -11.82 -6.82
CA ASN A 135 -14.31 -10.95 -6.24
C ASN A 135 -14.23 -9.48 -6.68
N MET A 136 -13.23 -9.10 -7.50
CA MET A 136 -13.15 -7.74 -8.04
C MET A 136 -14.27 -7.50 -9.08
N PRO A 137 -15.05 -6.40 -8.94
CA PRO A 137 -16.14 -6.08 -9.87
C PRO A 137 -15.64 -5.61 -11.25
N SER A 138 -14.42 -5.08 -11.30
CA SER A 138 -13.74 -4.68 -12.52
C SER A 138 -12.27 -5.07 -12.39
N ARG A 139 -11.67 -5.50 -13.50
CA ARG A 139 -10.26 -5.92 -13.59
C ARG A 139 -9.64 -5.25 -14.79
N ASN A 140 -8.41 -4.81 -14.65
CA ASN A 140 -7.62 -4.26 -15.74
C ASN A 140 -6.35 -5.09 -15.94
N VAL A 141 -5.54 -4.72 -16.94
CA VAL A 141 -4.27 -5.41 -17.24
C VAL A 141 -3.36 -5.52 -16.00
N VAL A 142 -3.41 -4.54 -15.09
CA VAL A 142 -2.64 -4.57 -13.83
C VAL A 142 -3.16 -5.66 -12.89
N SER A 143 -4.48 -5.87 -12.81
CA SER A 143 -5.08 -6.97 -12.03
C SER A 143 -4.60 -8.34 -12.51
N TRP A 144 -4.62 -8.55 -13.82
CA TRP A 144 -4.15 -9.80 -14.44
C TRP A 144 -2.65 -10.01 -14.23
N ASN A 145 -1.83 -8.97 -14.47
CA ASN A 145 -0.39 -9.03 -14.25
C ASN A 145 -0.04 -9.33 -12.78
N ALA A 146 -0.80 -8.78 -11.81
CA ALA A 146 -0.59 -9.09 -10.41
C ALA A 146 -0.80 -10.58 -10.10
N LEU A 147 -1.81 -11.22 -10.71
CA LEU A 147 -2.08 -12.65 -10.52
C LEU A 147 -1.04 -13.52 -11.25
N ILE A 148 -0.68 -13.17 -12.49
CA ILE A 148 0.34 -13.88 -13.29
C ILE A 148 1.69 -13.84 -12.57
N ASN A 149 2.12 -12.67 -12.10
CA ASN A 149 3.35 -12.53 -11.32
C ASN A 149 3.26 -13.33 -10.02
N GLY A 150 2.08 -13.38 -9.39
CA GLY A 150 1.86 -14.22 -8.22
C GLY A 150 2.10 -15.71 -8.49
N TYR A 151 1.62 -16.24 -9.62
CA TYR A 151 1.92 -17.62 -10.02
C TYR A 151 3.40 -17.83 -10.33
N ALA A 152 4.01 -16.89 -11.06
CA ALA A 152 5.43 -16.95 -11.43
C ALA A 152 6.35 -16.92 -10.20
N ASP A 153 6.10 -16.02 -9.24
CA ASP A 153 6.86 -15.88 -8.00
C ASP A 153 6.77 -17.14 -7.12
N ASN A 154 5.67 -17.90 -7.23
CA ASN A 154 5.47 -19.18 -6.53
C ASN A 154 5.95 -20.40 -7.35
N GLY A 155 6.56 -20.20 -8.52
CA GLY A 155 7.11 -21.26 -9.37
C GLY A 155 6.08 -22.01 -10.21
N ASP A 156 4.85 -21.51 -10.31
CA ASP A 156 3.74 -22.13 -11.06
C ASP A 156 3.60 -21.50 -12.46
N ALA A 157 4.58 -21.76 -13.31
CA ALA A 157 4.61 -21.21 -14.66
C ALA A 157 3.44 -21.67 -15.54
N PHE A 158 2.85 -22.84 -15.24
CA PHE A 158 1.74 -23.39 -16.01
C PHE A 158 0.48 -22.52 -15.84
N HIS A 159 0.05 -22.29 -14.60
CA HIS A 159 -1.12 -21.45 -14.34
C HIS A 159 -0.85 -19.98 -14.69
N ALA A 160 0.39 -19.50 -14.56
CA ALA A 160 0.77 -18.18 -15.06
C ALA A 160 0.48 -18.02 -16.57
N LEU A 161 0.83 -19.02 -17.38
CA LEU A 161 0.54 -19.03 -18.82
C LEU A 161 -0.94 -19.21 -19.14
N GLU A 162 -1.66 -20.00 -18.36
CA GLU A 162 -3.11 -20.17 -18.50
C GLU A 162 -3.84 -18.84 -18.27
N VAL A 163 -3.56 -18.16 -17.16
CA VAL A 163 -4.13 -16.83 -16.86
C VAL A 163 -3.73 -15.79 -17.90
N PHE A 164 -2.50 -15.85 -18.44
CA PHE A 164 -2.09 -14.98 -19.54
C PHE A 164 -2.90 -15.20 -20.82
N ARG A 165 -3.23 -16.45 -21.15
CA ARG A 165 -4.11 -16.76 -22.29
C ARG A 165 -5.53 -16.28 -22.06
N GLU A 166 -6.06 -16.43 -20.85
CA GLU A 166 -7.37 -15.87 -20.48
C GLU A 166 -7.40 -14.35 -20.65
N LEU A 167 -6.36 -13.64 -20.17
CA LEU A 167 -6.21 -12.20 -20.38
C LEU A 167 -6.32 -11.85 -21.88
N LEU A 168 -5.58 -12.53 -22.75
CA LEU A 168 -5.60 -12.29 -24.20
C LEU A 168 -6.97 -12.56 -24.84
N SER A 169 -7.77 -13.46 -24.28
CA SER A 169 -9.12 -13.75 -24.76
C SER A 169 -10.20 -12.78 -24.24
N SER A 170 -9.88 -12.03 -23.18
CA SER A 170 -10.80 -11.13 -22.48
C SER A 170 -10.73 -9.66 -22.94
N GLY A 171 -9.80 -9.33 -23.86
CA GLY A 171 -9.64 -8.02 -24.46
C GLY A 171 -10.15 -7.96 -25.89
#